data_AF-X1K4E6-F1
#
_entry.id   AF-X1K4E6-F1
#
_cell.length_a   1.000
_cell.length_b   1.000
_cell.length_c   1.000
_cell.angle_alpha   90.00
_cell.angle_beta   90.00
_cell.angle_gamma   90.00
#
_symmetry.space_group_name_H-M   'P 1'
#
loop_
_entity.id
_entity.type
_entity.pdbx_description
1 polymer ?
#
loop_
_entity_poly.entity_id
_entity_poly.type
_entity_poly.pdbx_seq_one_letter_code
_entity_poly.pdbx_strand_id
1 'polypeptide(L)'
;MNELSDIAKKNCEVIKMKRYSVPEISEGVYWVGVKDWNRTMFDALIPLPQGTTYNAYLVKGKEKTVLIDTVNPGFEKELGEKIGQVIDLADL
;
A
#
# COMPACT_ATOMS: atom_id res chain seq x y z
N MET A 1 20.10 25.73 17.76
CA MET A 1 20.29 24.65 16.78
C MET A 1 19.59 23.41 17.33
N ASN A 2 18.47 22.92 16.80
CA ASN A 2 17.88 23.24 15.51
C ASN A 2 16.47 22.60 15.36
N GLU A 3 15.49 22.96 16.21
CA GLU A 3 14.08 22.50 16.07
C GLU A 3 13.50 22.85 14.68
N LEU A 4 13.89 24.01 14.13
CA LEU A 4 13.53 24.41 12.76
C LEU A 4 14.14 23.50 11.69
N SER A 5 15.31 22.90 11.93
CA SER A 5 15.89 21.92 10.99
C SER A 5 15.31 20.53 11.13
N ASP A 6 14.84 20.16 12.32
CA ASP A 6 14.14 18.90 12.53
C ASP A 6 12.74 18.95 11.91
N ILE A 7 12.06 20.10 11.99
CA ILE A 7 10.82 20.38 11.26
C ILE A 7 11.07 20.39 9.74
N ALA A 8 12.15 21.04 9.28
CA ALA A 8 12.49 21.04 7.85
C ALA A 8 12.87 19.64 7.32
N LYS A 9 13.55 18.80 8.13
CA LYS A 9 13.85 17.40 7.78
C LYS A 9 12.60 16.53 7.77
N LYS A 10 11.73 16.68 8.77
CA LYS A 10 10.43 15.99 8.82
C LYS A 10 9.55 16.38 7.63
N ASN A 11 9.54 17.66 7.26
CA ASN A 11 8.86 18.16 6.06
C ASN A 11 9.54 17.69 4.76
N CYS A 12 10.87 17.60 4.71
CA CYS A 12 11.61 17.12 3.54
C CYS A 12 11.41 15.61 3.31
N GLU A 13 11.30 14.80 4.37
CA GLU A 13 10.92 13.37 4.27
C GLU A 13 9.47 13.21 3.83
N VAL A 14 8.56 14.07 4.30
CA VAL A 14 7.16 14.12 3.83
C VAL A 14 7.07 14.45 2.33
N ILE A 15 8.05 15.13 1.75
CA ILE A 15 8.06 15.62 0.36
C ILE A 15 8.58 14.57 -0.67
N LYS A 16 8.96 13.34 -0.26
CA LYS A 16 9.25 12.24 -1.20
C LYS A 16 8.50 10.94 -0.90
N MET A 17 7.26 11.02 -0.43
CA MET A 17 6.39 9.83 -0.41
C MET A 17 6.02 9.44 -1.85
N LYS A 18 6.36 8.22 -2.25
CA LYS A 18 5.96 7.66 -3.56
C LYS A 18 4.43 7.60 -3.57
N ARG A 19 3.78 8.35 -4.45
CA ARG A 19 2.32 8.36 -4.55
C ARG A 19 1.85 7.18 -5.38
N TYR A 20 1.09 6.28 -4.78
CA TYR A 20 0.53 5.13 -5.47
C TYR A 20 -0.84 5.45 -6.06
N SER A 21 -1.15 4.80 -7.17
CA SER A 21 -2.54 4.70 -7.64
C SER A 21 -3.28 3.71 -6.74
N VAL A 22 -4.28 4.19 -5.99
CA VAL A 22 -5.15 3.39 -5.12
C VAL A 22 -6.59 3.54 -5.64
N PRO A 23 -6.99 2.72 -6.63
CA PRO A 23 -8.28 2.85 -7.25
C PRO A 23 -9.40 2.41 -6.30
N GLU A 24 -10.45 3.20 -6.23
CA GLU A 24 -11.74 2.81 -5.67
C GLU A 24 -12.46 1.98 -6.74
N ILE A 25 -12.62 0.68 -6.50
CA ILE A 25 -13.17 -0.28 -7.47
C ILE A 25 -14.69 -0.44 -7.32
N SER A 26 -15.23 -0.03 -6.17
CA SER A 26 -16.64 0.08 -5.83
C SER A 26 -16.75 1.07 -4.68
N GLU A 27 -17.95 1.61 -4.42
CA GLU A 27 -18.16 2.56 -3.31
C GLU A 27 -17.59 2.03 -1.99
N GLY A 28 -16.62 2.75 -1.43
CA GLY A 28 -15.94 2.40 -0.19
C GLY A 28 -14.97 1.23 -0.28
N VAL A 29 -14.70 0.67 -1.47
CA VAL A 29 -13.81 -0.48 -1.67
C VAL A 29 -12.58 -0.06 -2.48
N TYR A 30 -11.42 -0.11 -1.86
CA TYR A 30 -10.15 0.32 -2.44
C TYR A 30 -9.24 -0.88 -2.67
N TRP A 31 -8.62 -0.95 -3.85
CA TRP A 31 -7.53 -1.91 -4.07
C TRP A 31 -6.23 -1.34 -3.53
N VAL A 32 -5.70 -1.98 -2.49
CA VAL A 32 -4.44 -1.64 -1.81
C VAL A 32 -3.34 -2.68 -2.04
N GLY A 33 -3.61 -3.69 -2.87
CA GLY A 33 -2.66 -4.72 -3.27
C GLY A 33 -1.45 -4.20 -4.06
N VAL A 34 -0.55 -5.11 -4.45
CA VAL A 34 0.72 -4.77 -5.10
C VAL A 34 0.92 -5.56 -6.39
N LYS A 35 1.57 -4.94 -7.37
CA LYS A 35 2.03 -5.59 -8.60
C LYS A 35 3.49 -5.99 -8.42
N ASP A 36 3.78 -7.28 -8.49
CA ASP A 36 5.14 -7.80 -8.48
C ASP A 36 5.55 -8.20 -9.90
N TRP A 37 6.21 -7.26 -10.58
CA TRP A 37 6.77 -7.45 -11.92
C TRP A 37 8.01 -8.34 -11.92
N ASN A 38 8.67 -8.52 -10.78
CA ASN A 38 9.90 -9.28 -10.66
C ASN A 38 9.63 -10.78 -10.41
N ARG A 39 8.40 -11.15 -10.06
CA ARG A 39 8.01 -12.54 -9.89
C ARG A 39 8.03 -13.28 -11.22
N THR A 40 8.87 -14.30 -11.34
CA THR A 40 8.99 -15.10 -12.58
C THR A 40 8.39 -16.49 -12.50
N MET A 41 8.09 -16.99 -11.29
CA MET A 41 7.53 -18.32 -11.04
C MET A 41 6.52 -18.33 -9.90
N PHE A 42 5.39 -19.00 -10.09
CA PHE A 42 4.41 -19.32 -9.05
C PHE A 42 4.54 -20.78 -8.63
N ASP A 43 4.62 -21.01 -7.32
CA ASP A 43 4.82 -22.32 -6.68
C ASP A 43 5.95 -23.17 -7.30
N ALA A 44 7.00 -22.50 -7.79
CA ALA A 44 8.14 -23.08 -8.51
C ALA A 44 7.81 -23.86 -9.80
N LEU A 45 6.56 -23.82 -10.27
CA LEU A 45 6.07 -24.64 -11.38
C LEU A 45 5.48 -23.82 -12.52
N ILE A 46 4.75 -22.75 -12.21
CA ILE A 46 4.00 -21.98 -13.20
C ILE A 46 4.80 -20.72 -13.56
N PRO A 47 5.27 -20.56 -14.81
CA PRO A 47 6.00 -19.36 -15.22
C PRO A 47 5.10 -18.13 -15.24
N LEU A 48 5.65 -16.99 -14.83
CA LEU A 48 4.99 -15.69 -14.76
C LEU A 48 5.76 -14.64 -15.59
N PRO A 49 5.74 -14.72 -16.93
CA PRO A 49 6.52 -13.82 -17.77
C PRO A 49 6.09 -12.35 -17.68
N GLN A 50 4.89 -12.07 -17.15
CA GLN A 50 4.37 -10.70 -16.93
C GLN A 50 4.28 -10.33 -15.44
N GLY A 51 4.89 -11.10 -14.54
CA GLY A 51 4.74 -10.90 -13.10
C GLY A 51 3.40 -11.39 -12.56
N THR A 52 3.07 -10.95 -11.35
CA THR A 52 1.81 -11.27 -10.67
C THR A 52 1.31 -10.10 -9.82
N THR A 53 0.16 -10.27 -9.20
CA THR A 53 -0.40 -9.34 -8.22
C THR A 53 -0.69 -10.05 -6.90
N TYR A 54 -0.41 -9.36 -5.80
CA TYR A 54 -0.92 -9.72 -4.48
C TYR A 54 -2.10 -8.80 -4.17
N ASN A 55 -3.32 -9.32 -4.25
CA ASN A 55 -4.52 -8.52 -4.15
C ASN A 55 -4.94 -8.39 -2.69
N ALA A 56 -4.97 -7.15 -2.21
CA ALA A 56 -5.51 -6.78 -0.91
C ALA A 56 -6.50 -5.63 -1.09
N TYR A 57 -7.54 -5.60 -0.25
CA TYR A 57 -8.62 -4.62 -0.37
C TYR A 57 -8.91 -3.97 0.97
N LEU A 58 -9.06 -2.65 0.95
CA LEU A 58 -9.53 -1.90 2.11
C LEU A 58 -11.00 -1.54 1.88
N VAL A 59 -11.87 -2.03 2.75
CA VAL A 59 -13.32 -1.77 2.70
C VAL A 59 -13.67 -0.82 3.83
N LYS A 60 -14.04 0.41 3.47
CA LYS A 60 -14.46 1.47 4.38
C LYS A 60 -15.98 1.47 4.50
N GLY A 61 -16.48 0.85 5.56
CA GLY A 61 -17.88 0.96 5.94
C GLY A 61 -18.17 2.30 6.63
N LYS A 62 -19.44 2.52 6.98
CA LYS A 62 -19.87 3.73 7.69
C LYS A 62 -19.34 3.81 9.12
N GLU A 63 -19.17 2.65 9.77
CA GLU A 63 -18.77 2.56 11.18
C GLU A 63 -17.42 1.89 11.39
N LYS A 64 -17.02 1.03 10.45
CA LYS A 64 -15.83 0.17 10.56
C LYS A 64 -15.12 0.11 9.22
N THR A 65 -13.80 -0.02 9.29
CA THR A 65 -12.95 -0.33 8.14
C THR A 65 -12.39 -1.74 8.32
N VAL A 66 -12.23 -2.47 7.23
CA VAL A 66 -11.60 -3.80 7.25
C VAL A 66 -10.59 -3.91 6.11
N LEU A 67 -9.45 -4.53 6.42
CA LEU A 67 -8.49 -4.98 5.44
C LEU A 67 -8.78 -6.46 5.11
N ILE A 68 -8.94 -6.74 3.82
CA ILE A 68 -9.13 -8.10 3.29
C ILE A 68 -7.83 -8.52 2.61
N ASP A 69 -7.30 -9.66 3.03
CA ASP A 69 -6.04 -10.26 2.58
C ASP A 69 -4.80 -9.38 2.87
N THR A 70 -3.62 -9.83 2.45
CA THR A 70 -2.34 -9.14 2.62
C THR A 70 -1.47 -9.26 1.35
N VAL A 71 -0.20 -8.87 1.44
CA VAL A 71 0.76 -8.94 0.34
C VAL A 71 1.91 -9.88 0.67
N ASN A 72 2.63 -10.34 -0.35
CA ASN A 72 3.83 -11.16 -0.13
C ASN A 72 4.88 -10.39 0.68
N PRO A 73 5.69 -11.08 1.51
CA PRO A 73 6.77 -10.44 2.26
C PRO A 73 7.69 -9.58 1.38
N GLY A 74 8.10 -8.44 1.91
CA GLY A 74 8.89 -7.41 1.20
C GLY A 74 8.05 -6.28 0.59
N PHE A 75 6.74 -6.40 0.55
CA PHE A 75 5.82 -5.37 0.05
C PHE A 75 5.02 -4.65 1.14
N GLU A 76 5.34 -4.88 2.42
CA GLU A 76 4.61 -4.35 3.58
C GLU A 76 4.59 -2.82 3.59
N LYS A 77 5.71 -2.19 3.22
CA LYS A 77 5.81 -0.73 3.13
C LYS A 77 4.89 -0.15 2.07
N GLU A 78 4.82 -0.77 0.89
CA GLU A 78 3.92 -0.32 -0.19
C GLU A 78 2.45 -0.51 0.21
N LEU A 79 2.10 -1.64 0.84
CA LEU A 79 0.75 -1.87 1.35
C LEU A 79 0.36 -0.82 2.39
N GLY A 80 1.24 -0.56 3.38
CA GLY A 80 1.01 0.44 4.42
C GLY A 80 0.89 1.86 3.85
N GLU A 81 1.72 2.23 2.89
CA GLU A 81 1.63 3.51 2.19
C GLU A 81 0.33 3.65 1.39
N LYS A 82 -0.13 2.57 0.74
CA LYS A 82 -1.43 2.57 0.03
C LYS A 82 -2.62 2.69 0.96
N ILE A 83 -2.63 1.97 2.08
CA ILE A 83 -3.68 2.10 3.11
C ILE A 83 -3.67 3.51 3.71
N GLY A 84 -2.47 4.03 4.03
CA GLY A 84 -2.27 5.38 4.56
C GLY A 84 -2.73 6.52 3.63
N GLN A 85 -2.91 6.25 2.33
CA GLN A 85 -3.51 7.19 1.39
C GLN A 85 -5.05 7.23 1.46
N VAL A 86 -5.70 6.28 2.15
CA VAL A 86 -7.17 6.16 2.26
C VAL A 86 -7.65 6.47 3.68
N ILE A 87 -6.92 6.02 4.70
CA ILE A 87 -7.22 6.24 6.13
C ILE A 87 -5.93 6.45 6.93
N ASP A 88 -6.02 6.98 8.15
CA ASP A 88 -4.91 6.87 9.10
C ASP A 88 -4.76 5.39 9.52
N LEU A 89 -3.52 4.89 9.54
CA LEU A 89 -3.25 3.52 9.98
C LEU A 89 -3.61 3.28 11.44
N ALA A 90 -3.63 4.33 12.27
CA ALA A 90 -4.08 4.24 13.66
C ALA A 90 -5.60 3.98 13.80
N ASP A 91 -6.37 4.23 12.74
CA ASP A 91 -7.82 4.04 12.69
C ASP A 91 -8.24 2.68 12.10
N LEU A 92 -7.27 1.85 11.69
CA LEU A 92 -7.50 0.49 11.17
C LEU A 92 -7.50 -0.54 12.29
#